data_AF-S5UML2-F1
#
_entry.id   AF-S5UML2-F1
#
_cell.length_a   1.000
_cell.length_b   1.000
_cell.length_c   1.000
_cell.angle_alpha   90.00
_cell.angle_beta   90.00
_cell.angle_gamma   90.00
#
_symmetry.space_group_name_H-M   'P 1'
#
loop_
_entity.id
_entity.type
_entity.pdbx_description
1 polymer ?
#
loop_
_entity_poly.entity_id
_entity_poly.type
_entity_poly.pdbx_seq_one_letter_code
_entity_poly.pdbx_strand_id
1 'polypeptide(L)'
;MTGAAGAGEVEGVQHRVTRQPAGEQGGPRPDDDAGLSAELVAVVAGARRRAVRDGDRQIDTAHLLHSLLESDPEVRSVVGDAPQLARLLGYLVQRSIGYGLRWQGTVEDSGALPVVPDPALYGGDSREAGAWSPAAAVAMEDARRRARRRTGARAGGPDLLAALVTDPGSRAVEVLERAGIPARELRARIEGAGIEGPGIGGAGIEGSGIGGAGTEGSEEEYAGDRGAVG
;
A
#
# COMPACT_ATOMS: atom_id res chain seq x y z
N MET A 1 27.91 6.34 -82.19
CA MET A 1 26.74 5.48 -82.00
C MET A 1 26.77 5.04 -80.53
N THR A 2 26.05 5.80 -79.70
CA THR A 2 24.88 5.32 -78.92
C THR A 2 25.28 4.50 -77.71
N GLY A 3 25.29 5.16 -76.55
CA GLY A 3 25.44 4.53 -75.24
C GLY A 3 24.10 4.27 -74.55
N ALA A 4 24.26 4.03 -73.25
CA ALA A 4 23.28 4.02 -72.14
C ALA A 4 22.86 2.65 -71.59
N ALA A 5 22.76 2.65 -70.25
CA ALA A 5 22.15 1.70 -69.31
C ALA A 5 23.01 0.46 -68.91
N GLY A 6 23.31 0.20 -67.63
CA GLY A 6 22.90 0.88 -66.40
C GLY A 6 23.80 0.45 -65.23
N ALA A 7 24.23 1.43 -64.45
CA ALA A 7 24.75 1.23 -63.11
C ALA A 7 23.55 1.04 -62.17
N GLY A 8 23.44 -0.13 -61.54
CA GLY A 8 22.52 -0.38 -60.43
C GLY A 8 23.07 0.28 -59.18
N GLU A 9 22.96 1.60 -59.11
CA GLU A 9 23.22 2.40 -57.92
C GLU A 9 22.11 2.11 -56.90
N VAL A 10 22.49 1.64 -55.72
CA VAL A 10 21.57 1.42 -54.60
C VAL A 10 21.12 2.78 -54.06
N GLU A 11 20.04 3.28 -54.64
CA GLU A 11 19.37 4.51 -54.22
C GLU A 11 19.00 4.40 -52.73
N GLY A 12 19.47 5.38 -51.97
CA GLY A 12 19.31 5.46 -50.53
C GLY A 12 17.86 5.28 -50.13
N VAL A 13 17.62 4.30 -49.25
CA VAL A 13 16.36 4.16 -48.53
C VAL A 13 16.18 5.43 -47.71
N GLN A 14 15.38 6.35 -48.24
CA GLN A 14 14.82 7.47 -47.52
C GLN A 14 14.13 6.91 -46.27
N HIS A 15 14.78 7.04 -45.13
CA HIS A 15 14.17 6.83 -43.82
C HIS A 15 13.04 7.87 -43.70
N ARG A 16 11.85 7.46 -44.14
CA ARG A 16 10.62 8.18 -43.92
C ARG A 16 10.38 8.16 -42.42
N VAL A 17 10.94 9.16 -41.73
CA VAL A 17 10.56 9.51 -40.37
C VAL A 17 9.10 9.88 -40.45
N THR A 18 8.24 8.90 -40.15
CA THR A 18 6.83 9.13 -39.87
C THR A 18 6.82 10.07 -38.68
N ARG A 19 6.64 11.36 -38.96
CA ARG A 19 6.40 12.41 -38.00
C ARG A 19 5.17 11.98 -37.20
N GLN A 20 5.39 11.36 -36.05
CA GLN A 20 4.33 11.04 -35.11
C GLN A 20 3.65 12.37 -34.75
N PRO A 21 2.32 12.50 -34.93
CA PRO A 21 1.61 13.55 -34.23
C PRO A 21 1.85 13.31 -32.74
N ALA A 22 2.28 14.35 -32.04
CA ALA A 22 2.39 14.36 -30.59
C ALA A 22 0.98 14.08 -30.04
N GLY A 23 0.69 12.80 -29.79
CA GLY A 23 -0.48 12.35 -29.08
C GLY A 23 -0.45 13.04 -27.73
N GLU A 24 -1.52 13.80 -27.49
CA GLU A 24 -1.78 14.52 -26.27
C GLU A 24 -1.36 13.68 -25.08
N GLN A 25 -0.41 14.22 -24.32
CA GLN A 25 -0.01 13.69 -23.04
C GLN A 25 -1.28 13.66 -22.19
N GLY A 26 -1.90 12.50 -22.06
CA GLY A 26 -3.08 12.28 -21.25
C GLY A 26 -2.76 12.70 -19.82
N GLY A 27 -3.20 13.91 -19.47
CA GLY A 27 -3.12 14.42 -18.12
C GLY A 27 -3.89 13.50 -17.16
N PRO A 28 -3.65 13.63 -15.85
CA PRO A 28 -4.42 12.90 -14.84
C PRO A 28 -5.91 13.14 -15.08
N ARG A 29 -6.71 12.06 -15.14
CA ARG A 29 -8.16 12.20 -15.26
C ARG A 29 -8.67 12.86 -13.97
N PRO A 30 -9.28 14.05 -14.04
CA PRO A 30 -9.64 14.81 -12.85
C PRO A 30 -10.68 14.11 -11.97
N ASP A 31 -11.43 13.14 -12.51
CA ASP A 31 -12.48 12.41 -11.80
C ASP A 31 -11.94 11.23 -10.96
N ASP A 32 -10.87 10.57 -11.43
CA ASP A 32 -10.20 9.49 -10.67
C ASP A 32 -9.45 10.05 -9.44
N ASP A 33 -8.89 11.26 -9.56
CA ASP A 33 -8.08 11.87 -8.49
C ASP A 33 -8.90 12.71 -7.50
N ALA A 34 -10.20 12.90 -7.77
CA ALA A 34 -11.08 13.67 -6.91
C ALA A 34 -11.15 13.04 -5.51
N GLY A 35 -10.74 13.82 -4.50
CA GLY A 35 -10.74 13.40 -3.10
C GLY A 35 -9.52 12.57 -2.64
N LEU A 36 -8.50 12.41 -3.48
CA LEU A 36 -7.24 11.76 -3.11
C LEU A 36 -6.22 12.78 -2.56
N SER A 37 -5.37 12.36 -1.61
CA SER A 37 -4.21 13.15 -1.19
C SER A 37 -3.17 13.20 -2.33
N ALA A 38 -2.24 14.16 -2.27
CA ALA A 38 -1.21 14.30 -3.30
C ALA A 38 -0.30 13.05 -3.36
N GLU A 39 -0.02 12.47 -2.20
CA GLU A 39 0.74 11.23 -2.04
C GLU A 39 -0.02 10.06 -2.68
N LEU A 40 -1.33 9.96 -2.45
CA LEU A 40 -2.14 8.90 -3.04
C LEU A 40 -2.27 9.05 -4.57
N VAL A 41 -2.33 10.27 -5.10
CA VAL A 41 -2.24 10.53 -6.55
C VAL A 41 -0.89 10.03 -7.11
N ALA A 42 0.21 10.27 -6.40
CA ALA A 42 1.53 9.78 -6.80
C ALA A 42 1.59 8.23 -6.79
N VAL A 43 0.94 7.59 -5.81
CA VAL A 43 0.77 6.13 -5.74
C VAL A 43 -0.01 5.60 -6.95
N VAL A 44 -1.14 6.23 -7.30
CA VAL A 44 -1.92 5.84 -8.49
C VAL A 44 -1.09 5.97 -9.76
N ALA A 45 -0.37 7.08 -9.92
CA ALA A 45 0.52 7.28 -11.06
C ALA A 45 1.65 6.23 -11.13
N GLY A 46 2.22 5.85 -9.98
CA GLY A 46 3.23 4.80 -9.89
C GLY A 46 2.69 3.41 -10.26
N ALA A 47 1.51 3.06 -9.75
CA ALA A 47 0.81 1.83 -10.09
C ALA A 47 0.49 1.75 -11.59
N ARG A 48 0.04 2.85 -12.20
CA ARG A 48 -0.21 2.94 -13.65
C ARG A 48 1.05 2.70 -14.48
N ARG A 49 2.16 3.37 -14.14
CA ARG A 49 3.46 3.16 -14.82
C ARG A 49 3.91 1.71 -14.72
N ARG A 50 3.62 1.04 -13.59
CA ARG A 50 3.95 -0.36 -13.37
C ARG A 50 3.10 -1.30 -14.21
N ALA A 51 1.78 -1.12 -14.23
CA ALA A 51 0.90 -1.92 -15.08
C ALA A 51 1.32 -1.85 -16.56
N VAL A 52 1.65 -0.65 -17.06
CA VAL A 52 2.15 -0.47 -18.43
C VAL A 52 3.47 -1.21 -18.65
N ARG A 53 4.43 -1.09 -17.72
CA ARG A 53 5.74 -1.76 -17.82
C ARG A 53 5.60 -3.28 -17.83
N ASP A 54 4.70 -3.81 -17.01
CA ASP A 54 4.48 -5.24 -16.83
C ASP A 54 3.61 -5.85 -17.96
N GLY A 55 3.09 -4.99 -18.86
CA GLY A 55 2.23 -5.40 -19.99
C GLY A 55 0.80 -5.73 -19.58
N ASP A 56 0.37 -5.30 -18.39
CA ASP A 56 -0.96 -5.57 -17.85
C ASP A 56 -1.99 -4.60 -18.43
N ARG A 57 -3.16 -5.14 -18.78
CA ARG A 57 -4.28 -4.36 -19.33
C ARG A 57 -4.99 -3.50 -18.28
N GLN A 58 -4.79 -3.80 -16.99
CA GLN A 58 -5.47 -3.16 -15.86
C GLN A 58 -4.50 -2.83 -14.73
N ILE A 59 -4.83 -1.79 -13.97
CA ILE A 59 -4.21 -1.53 -12.67
C ILE A 59 -4.94 -2.41 -11.65
N ASP A 60 -4.19 -3.29 -10.98
CA ASP A 60 -4.72 -4.27 -10.03
C ASP A 60 -4.34 -3.93 -8.57
N THR A 61 -4.89 -4.65 -7.60
CA THR A 61 -4.63 -4.38 -6.17
C THR A 61 -3.15 -4.58 -5.79
N ALA A 62 -2.42 -5.45 -6.48
CA ALA A 62 -0.99 -5.65 -6.24
C ALA A 62 -0.13 -4.49 -6.77
N HIS A 63 -0.50 -3.88 -7.91
CA HIS A 63 0.15 -2.66 -8.40
C HIS A 63 0.00 -1.50 -7.42
N LEU A 64 -1.21 -1.33 -6.88
CA LEU A 64 -1.51 -0.34 -5.85
C LEU A 64 -0.69 -0.59 -4.59
N LEU A 65 -0.69 -1.83 -4.08
CA LEU A 65 0.10 -2.21 -2.90
C LEU A 65 1.59 -1.92 -3.10
N HIS A 66 2.15 -2.28 -4.26
CA HIS A 66 3.56 -2.04 -4.57
C HIS A 66 3.87 -0.54 -4.55
N SER A 67 3.09 0.26 -5.28
CA SER A 67 3.35 1.70 -5.36
C SER A 67 3.16 2.41 -4.02
N LEU A 68 2.25 1.91 -3.18
CA LEU A 68 2.01 2.41 -1.84
C LEU A 68 3.21 2.15 -0.92
N LEU A 69 3.70 0.91 -0.90
CA LEU A 69 4.90 0.54 -0.13
C LEU A 69 6.15 1.29 -0.59
N GLU A 70 6.27 1.61 -1.87
CA GLU A 70 7.37 2.41 -2.40
C GLU A 70 7.32 3.85 -1.83
N SER A 71 6.12 4.46 -1.83
CA SER A 71 5.95 5.89 -1.58
C SER A 71 5.77 6.26 -0.11
N ASP A 72 5.21 5.36 0.70
CA ASP A 72 4.70 5.70 2.04
C ASP A 72 5.46 4.95 3.16
N PRO A 73 6.29 5.64 3.97
CA PRO A 73 6.99 5.04 5.10
C PRO A 73 6.09 4.65 6.27
N GLU A 74 4.96 5.34 6.46
CA GLU A 74 3.98 5.02 7.51
C GLU A 74 3.27 3.71 7.17
N VAL A 75 2.91 3.51 5.90
CA VAL A 75 2.37 2.21 5.46
C VAL A 75 3.38 1.08 5.68
N ARG A 76 4.66 1.29 5.40
CA ARG A 76 5.70 0.29 5.65
C ARG A 76 5.78 -0.11 7.14
N SER A 77 5.73 0.86 8.06
CA SER A 77 5.83 0.57 9.49
C SER A 77 4.63 -0.22 10.01
N VAL A 78 3.44 0.02 9.47
CA VAL A 78 2.20 -0.72 9.82
C VAL A 78 2.21 -2.14 9.26
N VAL A 79 2.74 -2.33 8.05
CA VAL A 79 2.71 -3.62 7.35
C VAL A 79 3.56 -4.68 8.06
N GLY A 80 4.79 -4.34 8.47
CA GLY A 80 5.65 -5.31 9.14
C GLY A 80 7.07 -4.83 9.35
N ASP A 81 7.89 -5.73 9.88
CA ASP A 81 9.32 -5.51 10.08
C ASP A 81 10.12 -5.59 8.77
N ALA A 82 11.42 -5.25 8.84
CA ALA A 82 12.29 -5.25 7.67
C ALA A 82 12.35 -6.63 6.95
N PRO A 83 12.47 -7.78 7.65
CA PRO A 83 12.38 -9.10 7.01
C PRO A 83 11.04 -9.37 6.30
N GLN A 84 9.91 -9.02 6.90
CA GLN A 84 8.58 -9.16 6.29
C GLN A 84 8.46 -8.28 5.05
N LEU A 85 8.88 -7.01 5.14
CA LEU A 85 8.89 -6.08 4.01
C LEU A 85 9.80 -6.56 2.89
N ALA A 86 10.97 -7.11 3.20
CA ALA A 86 11.88 -7.66 2.19
C ALA A 86 11.25 -8.84 1.42
N ARG A 87 10.56 -9.75 2.12
CA ARG A 87 9.81 -10.85 1.47
C ARG A 87 8.68 -10.32 0.61
N LEU A 88 7.89 -9.39 1.13
CA LEU A 88 6.77 -8.77 0.43
C LEU A 88 7.22 -8.09 -0.86
N LEU A 89 8.25 -7.25 -0.80
CA LEU A 89 8.83 -6.62 -1.97
C LEU A 89 9.42 -7.64 -2.95
N GLY A 90 10.04 -8.72 -2.44
CA GLY A 90 10.51 -9.84 -3.25
C GLY A 90 9.39 -10.49 -4.07
N TYR A 91 8.24 -10.79 -3.44
CA TYR A 91 7.07 -11.33 -4.13
C TYR A 91 6.50 -10.35 -5.16
N LEU A 92 6.41 -9.07 -4.81
CA LEU A 92 5.91 -8.02 -5.71
C LEU A 92 6.83 -7.81 -6.93
N VAL A 93 8.14 -7.97 -6.78
CA VAL A 93 9.11 -7.91 -7.89
C VAL A 93 9.04 -9.18 -8.75
N GLN A 94 8.93 -10.37 -8.17
CA GLN A 94 8.78 -11.63 -8.91
C GLN A 94 7.55 -11.61 -9.84
N ARG A 95 6.44 -11.01 -9.39
CA ARG A 95 5.26 -10.75 -10.21
C ARG A 95 5.62 -9.96 -11.48
N SER A 96 6.33 -8.85 -11.34
CA SER A 96 6.65 -7.95 -12.46
C SER A 96 7.57 -8.55 -13.53
N ILE A 97 8.19 -9.71 -13.26
CA ILE A 97 9.04 -10.45 -14.20
C ILE A 97 8.42 -11.78 -14.67
N GLY A 98 7.16 -12.06 -14.32
CA GLY A 98 6.41 -13.22 -14.80
C GLY A 98 6.79 -14.57 -14.19
N TYR A 99 7.49 -14.60 -13.06
CA TYR A 99 7.89 -15.85 -12.39
C TYR A 99 7.02 -16.15 -11.16
N GLY A 100 6.61 -17.42 -11.01
CA GLY A 100 6.06 -17.98 -9.77
C GLY A 100 4.58 -17.71 -9.47
N LEU A 101 3.92 -16.77 -10.16
CA LEU A 101 2.51 -16.41 -9.96
C LEU A 101 1.79 -16.27 -11.30
N ARG A 102 0.71 -17.03 -11.53
CA ARG A 102 0.03 -17.16 -12.84
C ARG A 102 -0.93 -15.99 -13.14
N TRP A 103 -0.49 -14.74 -12.97
CA TRP A 103 -1.37 -13.56 -13.08
C TRP A 103 -1.11 -12.65 -14.27
N GLN A 104 0.08 -12.69 -14.86
CA GLN A 104 0.44 -11.80 -15.96
C GLN A 104 -0.53 -11.97 -17.14
N GLY A 105 -1.14 -10.86 -17.57
CA GLY A 105 -2.14 -10.87 -18.64
C GLY A 105 -3.53 -11.41 -18.28
N THR A 106 -3.76 -11.85 -17.03
CA THR A 106 -5.07 -12.29 -16.53
C THR A 106 -5.77 -11.15 -15.79
N VAL A 107 -7.10 -11.08 -15.92
CA VAL A 107 -7.93 -10.13 -15.17
C VAL A 107 -7.95 -10.54 -13.70
N GLU A 108 -7.79 -9.57 -12.79
CA GLU A 108 -8.07 -9.79 -11.38
C GLU A 108 -9.60 -9.83 -11.21
N ASP A 109 -10.15 -11.03 -11.19
CA ASP A 109 -11.54 -11.30 -10.85
C ASP A 109 -11.58 -11.97 -9.48
N SER A 110 -11.92 -11.20 -8.46
CA SER A 110 -12.06 -11.70 -7.09
C SER A 110 -13.38 -12.42 -6.85
N GLY A 111 -14.19 -12.66 -7.89
CA GLY A 111 -15.46 -13.37 -7.81
C GLY A 111 -16.58 -12.57 -7.14
N ALA A 112 -16.34 -11.30 -6.81
CA ALA A 112 -17.39 -10.37 -6.43
C ALA A 112 -18.31 -10.18 -7.63
N LEU A 113 -19.63 -10.39 -7.44
CA LEU A 113 -20.63 -10.26 -8.50
C LEU A 113 -20.37 -9.01 -9.34
N PRO A 114 -20.48 -9.08 -10.68
CA PRO A 114 -20.27 -7.92 -11.53
C PRO A 114 -21.29 -6.86 -11.12
N VAL A 115 -20.85 -5.88 -10.34
CA VAL A 115 -21.52 -4.60 -10.24
C VAL A 115 -21.46 -4.09 -11.67
N VAL A 116 -22.60 -4.11 -12.38
CA VAL A 116 -22.70 -3.51 -13.71
C VAL A 116 -22.24 -2.07 -13.54
N PRO A 117 -21.03 -1.69 -14.01
CA PRO A 117 -20.62 -0.32 -13.94
C PRO A 117 -21.49 0.40 -14.96
N ASP A 118 -22.11 1.52 -14.58
CA ASP A 118 -22.58 2.45 -15.59
C ASP A 118 -21.33 2.84 -16.42
N PRO A 119 -21.28 2.51 -17.72
CA PRO A 119 -20.14 2.86 -18.57
C PRO A 119 -19.90 4.37 -18.64
N ALA A 120 -20.90 5.18 -18.29
CA ALA A 120 -20.80 6.63 -18.20
C ALA A 120 -20.18 7.14 -16.88
N LEU A 121 -20.15 6.32 -15.82
CA LEU A 121 -19.48 6.68 -14.55
C LEU A 121 -17.98 6.34 -14.54
N TYR A 122 -17.53 5.48 -15.45
CA TYR A 122 -16.11 5.12 -15.63
C TYR A 122 -15.74 5.27 -17.12
N GLY A 123 -15.85 6.50 -17.64
CA GLY A 123 -15.69 6.77 -19.07
C GLY A 123 -14.35 6.28 -19.63
N GLY A 124 -14.40 5.49 -20.70
CA GLY A 124 -13.26 5.24 -21.58
C GLY A 124 -13.32 3.90 -22.31
N ASP A 125 -13.18 3.96 -23.64
CA ASP A 125 -12.98 2.79 -24.50
C ASP A 125 -11.88 1.88 -23.93
N SER A 126 -12.19 0.59 -23.82
CA SER A 126 -11.41 -0.45 -23.12
C SER A 126 -10.07 -0.83 -23.79
N ARG A 127 -9.46 0.08 -24.56
CA ARG A 127 -8.30 -0.21 -25.41
C ARG A 127 -6.99 0.49 -25.03
N GLU A 128 -6.97 1.27 -23.95
CA GLU A 128 -5.75 1.85 -23.38
C GLU A 128 -5.51 1.28 -21.98
N ALA A 129 -4.26 0.96 -21.64
CA ALA A 129 -3.90 0.57 -20.27
C ALA A 129 -4.32 1.70 -19.31
N GLY A 130 -5.43 1.48 -18.61
CA GLY A 130 -6.13 2.59 -17.98
C GLY A 130 -7.46 2.24 -17.29
N ALA A 131 -7.91 0.99 -17.34
CA ALA A 131 -9.03 0.53 -16.51
C ALA A 131 -8.51 -0.11 -15.22
N TRP A 132 -9.12 0.20 -14.10
CA TRP A 132 -8.92 -0.52 -12.84
C TRP A 132 -9.40 -1.98 -12.98
N SER A 133 -8.80 -2.91 -12.24
CA SER A 133 -9.48 -4.18 -11.94
C SER A 133 -10.73 -3.89 -11.09
N PRO A 134 -11.76 -4.75 -11.11
CA PRO A 134 -12.93 -4.60 -10.24
C PRO A 134 -12.55 -4.47 -8.75
N ALA A 135 -11.63 -5.31 -8.26
CA ALA A 135 -11.15 -5.26 -6.89
C ALA A 135 -10.41 -3.95 -6.57
N ALA A 136 -9.58 -3.45 -7.50
CA ALA A 136 -8.88 -2.17 -7.32
C ALA A 136 -9.86 -0.98 -7.31
N ALA A 137 -10.89 -0.98 -8.16
CA ALA A 137 -11.92 0.06 -8.18
C ALA A 137 -12.69 0.10 -6.85
N VAL A 138 -13.09 -1.07 -6.34
CA VAL A 138 -13.75 -1.19 -5.02
C VAL A 138 -12.82 -0.69 -3.91
N ALA A 139 -11.54 -1.07 -3.91
CA ALA A 139 -10.58 -0.62 -2.91
C ALA A 139 -10.39 0.91 -2.92
N MET A 140 -10.32 1.55 -4.10
CA MET A 140 -10.21 3.00 -4.23
C MET A 140 -11.45 3.72 -3.69
N GLU A 141 -12.65 3.21 -3.99
CA GLU A 141 -13.89 3.79 -3.45
C GLU A 141 -14.00 3.59 -1.94
N ASP A 142 -13.59 2.43 -1.44
CA ASP A 142 -13.50 2.15 -0.01
C ASP A 142 -12.54 3.09 0.71
N ALA A 143 -11.39 3.40 0.12
CA ALA A 143 -10.44 4.38 0.64
C ALA A 143 -11.07 5.79 0.72
N ARG A 144 -11.75 6.22 -0.35
CA ARG A 144 -12.50 7.50 -0.35
C ARG A 144 -13.58 7.51 0.72
N ARG A 145 -14.36 6.43 0.86
CA ARG A 145 -15.41 6.30 1.88
C ARG A 145 -14.84 6.36 3.30
N ARG A 146 -13.68 5.73 3.54
CA ARG A 146 -12.96 5.79 4.83
C ARG A 146 -12.54 7.23 5.14
N ALA A 147 -11.96 7.93 4.17
CA ALA A 147 -11.55 9.32 4.35
C ALA A 147 -12.73 10.26 4.66
N ARG A 148 -13.87 10.10 3.97
CA ARG A 148 -15.09 10.91 4.20
C ARG A 148 -15.64 10.81 5.62
N ARG A 149 -15.33 9.74 6.37
CA ARG A 149 -15.71 9.62 7.79
C ARG A 149 -14.95 10.61 8.68
N ARG A 150 -13.81 11.12 8.20
CA ARG A 150 -13.04 12.19 8.83
C ARG A 150 -13.35 13.49 8.06
N THR A 151 -14.08 14.41 8.69
CA THR A 151 -14.57 15.64 8.04
C THR A 151 -13.47 16.38 7.27
N GLY A 152 -13.69 16.65 5.97
CA GLY A 152 -12.76 17.39 5.12
C GLY A 152 -11.48 16.64 4.72
N ALA A 153 -11.32 15.38 5.12
CA ALA A 153 -10.12 14.61 4.81
C ALA A 153 -10.14 14.06 3.37
N ARG A 154 -8.97 14.10 2.74
CA ARG A 154 -8.68 13.38 1.50
C ARG A 154 -8.22 11.96 1.84
N ALA A 155 -8.46 11.02 0.94
CA ALA A 155 -7.97 9.65 1.08
C ALA A 155 -6.44 9.61 1.01
N GLY A 156 -5.81 9.01 2.02
CA GLY A 156 -4.36 8.83 2.10
C GLY A 156 -3.95 7.37 2.00
N GLY A 157 -2.64 7.13 2.14
CA GLY A 157 -2.05 5.79 2.10
C GLY A 157 -2.66 4.81 3.10
N PRO A 158 -2.87 5.17 4.38
CA PRO A 158 -3.52 4.31 5.35
C PRO A 158 -4.96 3.91 4.97
N ASP A 159 -5.73 4.79 4.33
CA ASP A 159 -7.09 4.46 3.88
C ASP A 159 -7.07 3.43 2.76
N LEU A 160 -6.14 3.58 1.81
CA LEU A 160 -5.94 2.62 0.75
C LEU A 160 -5.44 1.28 1.28
N LEU A 161 -4.45 1.27 2.18
CA LEU A 161 -3.96 0.02 2.81
C LEU A 161 -5.11 -0.72 3.50
N ALA A 162 -5.93 0.00 4.26
CA ALA A 162 -7.06 -0.59 4.96
C ALA A 162 -8.13 -1.15 4.01
N ALA A 163 -8.30 -0.54 2.83
CA ALA A 163 -9.19 -1.04 1.78
C ALA A 163 -8.62 -2.30 1.09
N LEU A 164 -7.33 -2.28 0.72
CA LEU A 164 -6.66 -3.39 0.02
C LEU A 164 -6.70 -4.72 0.80
N VAL A 165 -6.72 -4.69 2.13
CA VAL A 165 -6.74 -5.90 2.97
C VAL A 165 -8.15 -6.43 3.25
N THR A 166 -9.19 -5.82 2.67
CA THR A 166 -10.59 -6.17 2.98
C THR A 166 -11.09 -7.38 2.18
N ASP A 167 -10.60 -7.58 0.95
CA ASP A 167 -11.03 -8.68 0.08
C ASP A 167 -9.99 -9.81 0.04
N PRO A 168 -10.27 -10.98 0.65
CA PRO A 168 -9.36 -12.13 0.64
C PRO A 168 -9.10 -12.71 -0.76
N GLY A 169 -9.99 -12.44 -1.73
CA GLY A 169 -9.83 -12.85 -3.12
C GLY A 169 -9.00 -11.89 -3.96
N SER A 170 -8.51 -10.78 -3.38
CA SER A 170 -7.65 -9.83 -4.08
C SER A 170 -6.20 -10.31 -4.15
N ARG A 171 -5.49 -9.89 -5.21
CA ARG A 171 -4.06 -10.18 -5.37
C ARG A 171 -3.22 -9.52 -4.28
N ALA A 172 -3.61 -8.35 -3.79
CA ALA A 172 -2.93 -7.70 -2.67
C ALA A 172 -2.91 -8.61 -1.44
N VAL A 173 -4.06 -9.18 -1.05
CA VAL A 173 -4.13 -10.13 0.07
C VAL A 173 -3.34 -11.39 -0.24
N GLU A 174 -3.46 -11.94 -1.46
CA GLU A 174 -2.72 -13.14 -1.83
C GLU A 174 -1.19 -12.96 -1.72
N VAL A 175 -0.68 -11.78 -2.08
CA VAL A 175 0.74 -11.43 -1.97
C VAL A 175 1.15 -11.24 -0.50
N LEU A 176 0.34 -10.57 0.31
CA LEU A 176 0.59 -10.37 1.74
C LEU A 176 0.67 -11.71 2.47
N GLU A 177 -0.29 -12.61 2.23
CA GLU A 177 -0.34 -13.94 2.85
C GLU A 177 0.90 -14.77 2.47
N ARG A 178 1.31 -14.75 1.19
CA ARG A 178 2.55 -15.43 0.75
C ARG A 178 3.82 -14.86 1.36
N ALA A 179 3.83 -13.57 1.68
CA ALA A 179 4.93 -12.92 2.39
C ALA A 179 4.98 -13.26 3.90
N GLY A 180 3.97 -13.99 4.41
CA GLY A 180 3.81 -14.30 5.82
C GLY A 180 3.23 -13.13 6.61
N ILE A 181 2.38 -12.32 5.98
CA ILE A 181 1.70 -11.18 6.59
C ILE A 181 0.19 -11.47 6.54
N PRO A 182 -0.40 -12.00 7.62
CA PRO A 182 -1.81 -12.34 7.65
C PRO A 182 -2.68 -11.08 7.49
N ALA A 183 -3.51 -11.03 6.45
CA ALA A 183 -4.29 -9.85 6.10
C ALA A 183 -5.29 -9.48 7.21
N ARG A 184 -5.84 -10.48 7.91
CA ARG A 184 -6.73 -10.28 9.06
C ARG A 184 -6.02 -9.56 10.21
N GLU A 185 -4.79 -9.94 10.52
CA GLU A 185 -4.00 -9.33 11.58
C GLU A 185 -3.53 -7.93 11.18
N LEU A 186 -3.12 -7.75 9.93
CA LEU A 186 -2.79 -6.44 9.39
C LEU A 186 -4.00 -5.49 9.44
N ARG A 187 -5.19 -5.95 9.06
CA ARG A 187 -6.43 -5.16 9.17
C ARG A 187 -6.70 -4.73 10.61
N ALA A 188 -6.55 -5.63 11.58
CA ALA A 188 -6.73 -5.30 12.99
C ALA A 188 -5.72 -4.26 13.48
N ARG A 189 -4.45 -4.34 13.06
CA ARG A 189 -3.42 -3.34 13.37
C ARG A 189 -3.75 -1.97 12.81
N ILE A 190 -4.20 -1.90 11.55
CA ILE A 190 -4.59 -0.64 10.90
C ILE A 190 -5.79 0.01 11.63
N GLU A 191 -6.79 -0.78 12.01
CA GLU A 191 -7.95 -0.28 12.75
C GLU A 191 -7.58 0.15 14.19
N GLY A 192 -6.66 -0.56 14.85
CA GLY A 192 -6.15 -0.18 16.16
C GLY A 192 -5.33 1.12 16.14
N ALA A 193 -4.48 1.31 15.13
CA ALA A 193 -3.70 2.53 14.95
C ALA A 193 -4.57 3.77 14.73
N GLY A 194 -5.78 3.61 14.15
CA GLY A 194 -6.75 4.68 13.96
C GLY A 194 -7.52 5.10 15.21
N ILE A 195 -7.36 4.39 16.35
CA ILE A 195 -8.06 4.68 17.62
C ILE A 195 -7.17 5.47 18.59
N GLU A 196 -5.87 5.66 18.31
CA GLU A 196 -5.01 6.53 19.11
C GLU A 196 -5.12 8.00 18.67
N GLY A 197 -6.24 8.64 19.03
CA GLY A 197 -6.26 10.10 19.20
C GLY A 197 -5.32 10.50 20.35
N PRO A 198 -4.81 11.75 20.41
CA PRO A 198 -3.83 12.14 21.41
C PRO A 198 -4.46 12.04 22.80
N GLY A 199 -4.10 10.98 23.53
CA GLY A 199 -4.33 10.84 24.94
C GLY A 199 -3.56 11.93 25.66
N ILE A 200 -4.25 13.05 25.89
CA ILE A 200 -4.08 13.96 27.02
C ILE A 200 -3.26 13.34 28.16
N GLY A 201 -2.03 13.83 28.28
CA GLY A 201 -1.30 14.03 29.53
C GLY A 201 -1.37 12.93 30.58
N GLY A 202 -0.54 11.90 30.43
CA GLY A 202 0.06 11.24 31.59
C GLY A 202 1.05 12.20 32.25
N ALA A 203 0.52 13.19 32.98
CA ALA A 203 1.29 14.04 33.86
C ALA A 203 2.08 13.16 34.84
N GLY A 204 3.40 13.36 34.86
CA GLY A 204 4.27 12.77 35.86
C GLY A 204 3.75 13.05 37.26
N ILE A 205 3.60 11.99 38.05
CA ILE A 205 3.61 12.09 39.49
C ILE A 205 5.05 11.85 39.96
N GLU A 206 5.90 12.86 39.76
CA GLU A 206 7.07 13.01 40.60
C GLU A 206 6.66 13.75 41.88
N GLY A 207 7.05 13.20 43.02
CA GLY A 207 7.28 13.97 44.24
C GLY A 207 6.06 14.22 45.14
N SER A 208 5.78 13.28 46.04
CA SER A 208 5.37 13.69 47.39
C SER A 208 6.23 12.95 48.40
N GLY A 209 7.33 13.62 48.77
CA GLY A 209 8.15 13.25 49.90
C GLY A 209 7.35 13.45 51.18
N ILE A 210 7.20 12.38 51.95
CA ILE A 210 6.97 12.47 53.38
C ILE A 210 8.30 12.16 54.07
N GLY A 211 8.96 13.23 54.49
CA GLY A 211 10.04 13.13 55.46
C GLY A 211 9.48 13.06 56.87
N GLY A 212 10.13 12.26 57.72
CA GLY A 212 10.27 12.58 59.15
C GLY A 212 9.78 11.52 60.14
N ALA A 213 10.67 11.29 61.13
CA ALA A 213 10.53 10.53 62.38
C ALA A 213 10.80 9.01 62.23
N GLY A 214 11.92 8.45 62.68
CA GLY A 214 12.76 8.82 63.82
C GLY A 214 12.22 8.14 65.08
N THR A 215 12.66 6.90 65.33
CA THR A 215 12.68 6.33 66.68
C THR A 215 13.94 5.50 66.83
N GLU A 216 14.73 5.93 67.79
CA GLU A 216 16.00 5.39 68.25
C GLU A 216 15.83 4.03 68.90
N GLY A 217 16.98 3.36 69.08
CA GLY A 217 17.09 2.01 69.58
C GLY A 217 16.58 1.77 71.00
N SER A 218 16.44 0.48 71.29
CA SER A 218 16.60 -0.08 72.63
C SER A 218 17.23 -1.46 72.47
N GLU A 219 18.53 -1.51 72.73
CA GLU A 219 19.18 -2.70 73.27
C GLU A 219 18.79 -2.80 74.75
N GLU A 220 18.42 -4.00 75.21
CA GLU A 220 18.62 -4.54 76.57
C GLU A 220 17.97 -5.93 76.57
N GLU A 221 18.74 -7.00 76.36
CA GLU A 221 19.47 -7.69 77.43
C GLU A 221 18.53 -8.07 78.59
N TYR A 222 18.03 -9.30 78.57
CA TYR A 222 17.61 -10.00 79.77
C TYR A 222 18.27 -11.37 79.83
N ALA A 223 19.30 -11.44 80.66
CA ALA A 223 19.97 -12.65 81.08
C ALA A 223 19.10 -13.43 82.08
N GLY A 224 19.11 -14.75 81.93
CA GLY A 224 18.98 -15.72 83.02
C GLY A 224 17.57 -15.88 83.62
N ASP A 225 17.09 -17.12 83.69
CA ASP A 225 17.38 -17.97 84.84
C ASP A 225 16.57 -19.29 84.79
N ARG A 226 17.23 -20.37 85.24
CA ARG A 226 16.76 -21.64 85.84
C ARG A 226 15.33 -22.14 85.49
N GLY A 227 15.10 -23.40 85.13
CA GLY A 227 15.87 -24.62 85.33
C GLY A 227 14.96 -25.84 85.21
N ALA A 228 15.60 -27.02 85.09
CA ALA A 228 15.19 -28.37 85.51
C ALA A 228 13.68 -28.73 85.60
N VAL A 229 13.25 -29.77 84.88
CA VAL A 229 13.03 -31.15 85.39
C VAL A 229 12.26 -31.99 84.36
N GLY A 230 12.63 -33.26 84.20
CA GLY A 230 11.89 -34.28 83.45
C GLY A 230 12.78 -35.18 82.62
#